data_AF-A0A1H1XDC9-F1
#
_entry.id   AF-A0A1H1XDC9-F1
#
_cell.length_a   1.000
_cell.length_b   1.000
_cell.length_c   1.000
_cell.angle_alpha   90.00
_cell.angle_beta   90.00
_cell.angle_gamma   90.00
#
_symmetry.space_group_name_H-M   'P 1'
#
loop_
_entity.id
_entity.type
_entity.pdbx_description
1 polymer ?
#
loop_
_entity_poly.entity_id
_entity_poly.type
_entity_poly.pdbx_seq_one_letter_code
_entity_poly.pdbx_strand_id
1 'polypeptide(L)'
;MFGAAEPRLPTLDPEQIGRVRELRAAIDDVALARELKDLPAPRVRVLTPASCAAFDTDLRERFTRAGWAARLDEFRAPGAPQWGPSGQYGDVLTDVDLDGVNVVAVKEGESAEMVLVLAHHDTVPGTGGADDNGTGLIGLLELARLLGAAEFRRTVLLVAVDHEELGFHGARHLVRQLQAGGRTVVGAYVFEMLGFASTLPGSQHLPSGLNLLYPGQVRRIRRNMQRADFSAVLYRQSGRTMAALFAAALTTLTGPAGVVLLRAPTDLPVLGPVLGRLVPFTQHFARSDHLPFWDAGLPAVQITDTANFRNPHYHQPGDLPDTVDMSRVADVTAATAFAVETLAQRLPPD
;
A
#
# COMPACT_ATOMS: atom_id res chain seq x y z
N MET A 1 13.56 -24.29 -0.32
CA MET A 1 14.85 -24.53 0.34
C MET A 1 15.30 -23.36 1.23
N PHE A 2 15.00 -22.09 0.90
CA PHE A 2 15.48 -20.93 1.68
C PHE A 2 14.44 -20.22 2.57
N GLY A 3 13.28 -20.82 2.82
CA GLY A 3 12.18 -20.14 3.55
C GLY A 3 11.41 -19.08 2.74
N ALA A 4 11.70 -18.98 1.43
CA ALA A 4 11.08 -18.06 0.47
C ALA A 4 9.82 -18.62 -0.24
N ALA A 5 9.39 -19.83 0.12
CA ALA A 5 8.15 -20.39 -0.40
C ALA A 5 6.95 -19.62 0.15
N GLU A 6 5.91 -19.46 -0.69
CA GLU A 6 4.67 -18.83 -0.28
C GLU A 6 4.05 -19.57 0.92
N PRO A 7 3.40 -18.86 1.85
CA PRO A 7 2.63 -19.50 2.90
C PRO A 7 1.47 -20.27 2.27
N ARG A 8 1.05 -21.33 2.94
CA ARG A 8 -0.26 -21.92 2.63
C ARG A 8 -1.32 -20.88 2.95
N LEU A 9 -2.16 -20.57 1.97
CA LEU A 9 -3.30 -19.68 2.16
C LEU A 9 -4.33 -20.36 3.07
N PRO A 10 -4.95 -19.64 4.03
CA PRO A 10 -6.10 -20.18 4.75
C PRO A 10 -7.24 -20.50 3.77
N THR A 11 -7.99 -21.55 4.06
CA THR A 11 -9.23 -21.84 3.33
C THR A 11 -10.33 -20.96 3.92
N LEU A 12 -10.90 -20.10 3.09
CA LEU A 12 -12.08 -19.32 3.46
C LEU A 12 -13.32 -20.20 3.37
N ASP A 13 -14.17 -20.15 4.38
CA ASP A 13 -15.46 -20.84 4.35
C ASP A 13 -16.46 -20.13 3.40
N PRO A 14 -17.63 -20.74 3.11
CA PRO A 14 -18.61 -20.14 2.20
C PRO A 14 -19.13 -18.76 2.63
N GLU A 15 -19.21 -18.48 3.93
CA GLU A 15 -19.67 -17.20 4.46
C GLU A 15 -18.59 -16.12 4.22
N GLN A 16 -17.33 -16.44 4.52
CA GLN A 16 -16.19 -15.58 4.26
C GLN A 16 -16.02 -15.27 2.76
N ILE A 17 -16.18 -16.29 1.90
CA ILE A 17 -16.19 -16.12 0.43
C ILE A 17 -17.34 -15.20 0.00
N GLY A 18 -18.52 -15.40 0.59
CA GLY A 18 -19.68 -14.53 0.39
C GLY A 18 -19.38 -13.09 0.76
N ARG A 19 -18.77 -12.86 1.92
CA ARG A 19 -18.40 -11.52 2.41
C ARG A 19 -17.40 -10.83 1.50
N VAL A 20 -16.36 -11.52 1.02
CA VAL A 20 -15.39 -10.96 0.06
C VAL A 20 -16.10 -10.50 -1.22
N ARG A 21 -17.04 -11.30 -1.74
CA ARG A 21 -17.79 -10.95 -2.96
C ARG A 21 -18.79 -9.81 -2.74
N GLU A 22 -19.41 -9.76 -1.58
CA GLU A 22 -20.30 -8.66 -1.20
C GLU A 22 -19.53 -7.33 -1.13
N LEU A 23 -18.38 -7.33 -0.45
CA LEU A 23 -17.48 -6.18 -0.40
C LEU A 23 -17.07 -5.73 -1.81
N ARG A 24 -16.72 -6.66 -2.70
CA ARG A 24 -16.36 -6.32 -4.09
C ARG A 24 -17.54 -5.78 -4.89
N ALA A 25 -18.73 -6.36 -4.73
CA ALA A 25 -19.94 -5.93 -5.42
C ALA A 25 -20.43 -4.54 -4.97
N ALA A 26 -20.03 -4.10 -3.76
CA ALA A 26 -20.35 -2.78 -3.24
C ALA A 26 -19.48 -1.65 -3.83
N ILE A 27 -18.42 -1.98 -4.59
CA ILE A 27 -17.49 -1.00 -5.18
C ILE A 27 -17.88 -0.74 -6.64
N ASP A 28 -18.04 0.53 -7.00
CA ASP A 28 -18.30 0.99 -8.37
C ASP A 28 -16.98 1.43 -9.04
N ASP A 29 -16.45 0.57 -9.93
CA ASP A 29 -15.21 0.79 -10.67
C ASP A 29 -15.22 2.12 -11.46
N VAL A 30 -16.38 2.55 -11.99
CA VAL A 30 -16.52 3.79 -12.76
C VAL A 30 -16.55 5.01 -11.84
N ALA A 31 -17.13 4.88 -10.64
CA ALA A 31 -17.02 5.91 -9.62
C ALA A 31 -15.56 6.08 -9.17
N LEU A 32 -14.84 4.99 -8.89
CA LEU A 32 -13.43 5.05 -8.52
C LEU A 32 -12.57 5.70 -9.62
N ALA A 33 -12.82 5.38 -10.89
CA ALA A 33 -12.11 6.00 -12.02
C ALA A 33 -12.37 7.51 -12.14
N ARG A 34 -13.58 7.98 -11.81
CA ARG A 34 -13.88 9.42 -11.77
C ARG A 34 -13.18 10.09 -10.59
N GLU A 35 -13.24 9.49 -9.40
CA GLU A 35 -12.56 10.03 -8.23
C GLU A 35 -11.04 10.14 -8.43
N LEU A 36 -10.42 9.17 -9.10
CA LEU A 36 -9.00 9.24 -9.45
C LEU A 36 -8.67 10.44 -10.34
N LYS A 37 -9.54 10.75 -11.31
CA LYS A 37 -9.39 11.91 -12.21
C LYS A 37 -9.53 13.25 -11.48
N ASP A 38 -10.29 13.27 -10.39
CA ASP A 38 -10.54 14.46 -9.60
C ASP A 38 -9.46 14.72 -8.53
N LEU A 39 -8.52 13.79 -8.32
CA LEU A 39 -7.39 14.02 -7.43
C LEU A 39 -6.50 15.16 -7.96
N PRO A 40 -6.08 16.11 -7.10
CA PRO A 40 -5.16 17.16 -7.53
C PRO A 40 -3.81 16.55 -7.89
N ALA A 41 -3.16 17.08 -8.92
CA ALA A 41 -1.80 16.70 -9.31
C ALA A 41 -1.06 17.91 -9.93
N PRO A 42 0.26 18.06 -9.71
CA PRO A 42 1.09 17.27 -8.79
C PRO A 42 0.84 17.64 -7.32
N ARG A 43 1.07 16.70 -6.41
CA ARG A 43 0.92 16.86 -4.95
C ARG A 43 2.31 16.97 -4.31
N VAL A 44 3.03 18.03 -4.65
CA VAL A 44 4.39 18.30 -4.17
C VAL A 44 4.35 19.52 -3.26
N ARG A 45 4.37 19.32 -1.94
CA ARG A 45 4.09 20.38 -0.96
C ARG A 45 4.95 21.64 -1.11
N VAL A 46 6.24 21.51 -1.44
CA VAL A 46 7.12 22.67 -1.64
C VAL A 46 6.80 23.47 -2.92
N LEU A 47 6.24 22.82 -3.95
CA LEU A 47 5.91 23.44 -5.23
C LEU A 47 4.45 23.89 -5.32
N THR A 48 3.53 23.15 -4.71
CA THR A 48 2.08 23.38 -4.73
C THR A 48 1.46 23.45 -3.33
N PRO A 49 2.00 24.24 -2.38
CA PRO A 49 1.63 24.19 -0.96
C PRO A 49 0.14 24.41 -0.68
N ALA A 50 -0.49 25.36 -1.39
CA ALA A 50 -1.92 25.63 -1.24
C ALA A 50 -2.79 24.47 -1.74
N SER A 51 -2.39 23.80 -2.81
CA SER A 51 -3.10 22.63 -3.35
C SER A 51 -2.99 21.45 -2.38
N CYS A 52 -1.78 21.17 -1.88
CA CYS A 52 -1.57 20.14 -0.87
C CYS A 52 -2.37 20.39 0.40
N ALA A 53 -2.33 21.61 0.97
CA ALA A 53 -3.10 21.93 2.18
C ALA A 53 -4.62 21.81 1.99
N ALA A 54 -5.14 22.21 0.82
CA ALA A 54 -6.55 22.01 0.48
C ALA A 54 -6.89 20.52 0.36
N PHE A 55 -6.00 19.72 -0.24
CA PHE A 55 -6.17 18.28 -0.36
C PHE A 55 -6.10 17.54 0.99
N ASP A 56 -5.18 17.94 1.88
CA ASP A 56 -5.11 17.42 3.26
C ASP A 56 -6.47 17.59 3.97
N THR A 57 -7.06 18.78 3.81
CA THR A 57 -8.36 19.12 4.38
C THR A 57 -9.49 18.29 3.76
N ASP A 58 -9.50 18.14 2.43
CA ASP A 58 -10.48 17.30 1.71
C ASP A 58 -10.41 15.83 2.17
N LEU A 59 -9.21 15.24 2.21
CA LEU A 59 -9.02 13.87 2.69
C LEU A 59 -9.60 13.66 4.10
N ARG A 60 -9.30 14.58 5.03
CA ARG A 60 -9.84 14.53 6.40
C ARG A 60 -11.37 14.59 6.40
N GLU A 61 -11.95 15.47 5.59
CA GLU A 61 -13.41 15.63 5.50
C GLU A 61 -14.08 14.41 4.88
N ARG A 62 -13.47 13.80 3.86
CA ARG A 62 -13.95 12.57 3.24
C ARG A 62 -13.93 11.40 4.22
N PHE A 63 -12.85 11.23 4.99
CA PHE A 63 -12.81 10.24 6.07
C PHE A 63 -13.88 10.50 7.12
N THR A 64 -14.05 11.75 7.55
CA THR A 64 -15.06 12.14 8.55
C THR A 64 -16.47 11.84 8.05
N ARG A 65 -16.77 12.19 6.80
CA ARG A 65 -18.06 11.90 6.15
C ARG A 65 -18.32 10.41 6.02
N ALA A 66 -17.27 9.61 5.88
CA ALA A 66 -17.35 8.16 5.88
C ALA A 66 -17.48 7.55 7.29
N GLY A 67 -17.60 8.36 8.36
CA GLY A 67 -17.85 7.86 9.72
C GLY A 67 -16.58 7.61 10.56
N TRP A 68 -15.45 8.22 10.20
CA TRP A 68 -14.19 8.08 10.92
C TRP A 68 -13.86 9.33 11.75
N ALA A 69 -13.17 9.15 12.89
CA ALA A 69 -12.56 10.26 13.60
C ALA A 69 -11.25 10.65 12.90
N ALA A 70 -11.30 11.65 12.01
CA ALA A 70 -10.17 12.06 11.20
C ALA A 70 -9.49 13.34 11.68
N ARG A 71 -8.16 13.40 11.56
CA ARG A 71 -7.33 14.56 11.95
C ARG A 71 -6.17 14.76 10.97
N LEU A 72 -5.70 16.01 10.91
CA LEU A 72 -4.40 16.33 10.33
C LEU A 72 -3.33 16.08 11.40
N ASP A 73 -2.22 15.47 10.99
CA ASP A 73 -1.10 15.12 11.84
C ASP A 73 0.17 15.73 11.25
N GLU A 74 0.41 16.98 11.63
CA GLU A 74 1.55 17.78 11.17
C GLU A 74 2.86 17.28 11.78
N PHE A 75 3.93 17.31 11.00
CA PHE A 75 5.26 16.93 11.44
C PHE A 75 6.36 17.74 10.76
N ARG A 76 7.54 17.71 11.38
CA ARG A 76 8.77 18.30 10.85
C ARG A 76 9.86 17.23 10.76
N ALA A 77 10.57 17.22 9.64
CA ALA A 77 11.72 16.37 9.38
C ALA A 77 12.94 17.25 9.10
N PRO A 78 13.76 17.57 10.12
CA PRO A 78 14.96 18.38 9.94
C PRO A 78 16.05 17.60 9.20
N GLY A 79 16.83 18.29 8.38
CA GLY A 79 17.92 17.70 7.59
C GLY A 79 17.43 16.69 6.55
N ALA A 80 16.21 16.84 6.07
CA ALA A 80 15.60 15.97 5.07
C ALA A 80 15.95 16.43 3.65
N PRO A 81 15.88 15.53 2.65
CA PRO A 81 15.83 15.93 1.25
C PRO A 81 14.51 16.64 0.94
N GLN A 82 14.53 17.52 -0.06
CA GLN A 82 13.34 18.20 -0.58
C GLN A 82 13.49 18.45 -2.08
N TRP A 83 12.37 18.41 -2.81
CA TRP A 83 12.35 18.79 -4.22
C TRP A 83 12.82 20.23 -4.44
N GLY A 84 13.72 20.41 -5.39
CA GLY A 84 14.27 21.71 -5.75
C GLY A 84 13.31 22.55 -6.60
N PRO A 85 13.64 23.84 -6.79
CA PRO A 85 12.76 24.81 -7.40
C PRO A 85 12.55 24.60 -8.90
N SER A 86 13.34 23.74 -9.56
CA SER A 86 13.13 23.44 -10.99
C SER A 86 11.85 22.65 -11.25
N GLY A 87 11.32 21.97 -10.23
CA GLY A 87 10.17 21.08 -10.37
C GLY A 87 10.43 19.86 -11.26
N GLN A 88 11.70 19.49 -11.45
CA GLN A 88 12.11 18.31 -12.21
C GLN A 88 12.46 17.15 -11.28
N TYR A 89 12.15 15.93 -11.73
CA TYR A 89 12.62 14.74 -11.04
C TYR A 89 14.15 14.70 -10.96
N GLY A 90 14.67 14.45 -9.75
CA GLY A 90 16.11 14.41 -9.47
C GLY A 90 16.73 15.74 -9.04
N ASP A 91 16.02 16.87 -9.16
CA ASP A 91 16.42 18.12 -8.50
C ASP A 91 16.06 18.02 -7.01
N VAL A 92 17.03 17.64 -6.19
CA VAL A 92 16.84 17.41 -4.76
C VAL A 92 17.81 18.26 -3.97
N LEU A 93 17.26 19.16 -3.16
CA LEU A 93 17.99 19.86 -2.10
C LEU A 93 18.22 18.91 -0.94
N THR A 94 19.37 19.06 -0.27
CA THR A 94 19.73 18.27 0.91
C THR A 94 19.86 19.18 2.13
N ASP A 95 19.74 18.60 3.31
CA ASP A 95 19.88 19.28 4.60
C ASP A 95 18.90 20.45 4.80
N VAL A 96 17.62 20.25 4.41
CA VAL A 96 16.56 21.23 4.65
C VAL A 96 15.57 20.79 5.71
N ASP A 97 14.86 21.74 6.30
CA ASP A 97 13.77 21.45 7.21
C ASP A 97 12.48 21.24 6.41
N LEU A 98 12.01 19.99 6.37
CA LEU A 98 10.81 19.58 5.64
C LEU A 98 9.61 19.53 6.58
N ASP A 99 8.55 20.26 6.25
CA ASP A 99 7.24 20.15 6.91
C ASP A 99 6.32 19.22 6.11
N GLY A 100 5.52 18.40 6.80
CA GLY A 100 4.59 17.47 6.18
C GLY A 100 3.32 17.26 7.01
N VAL A 101 2.30 16.67 6.39
CA VAL A 101 1.00 16.44 7.03
C VAL A 101 0.48 15.06 6.68
N ASN A 102 0.49 14.14 7.65
CA ASN A 102 -0.28 12.91 7.50
C ASN A 102 -1.77 13.20 7.75
N VAL A 103 -2.67 12.50 7.08
CA VAL A 103 -4.10 12.51 7.38
C VAL A 103 -4.47 11.18 8.01
N VAL A 104 -4.85 11.21 9.29
CA VAL A 104 -5.09 10.01 10.10
C VAL A 104 -6.58 9.91 10.40
N ALA A 105 -7.21 8.81 9.99
CA ALA A 105 -8.59 8.46 10.29
C ALA A 105 -8.63 7.25 11.22
N VAL A 106 -9.33 7.39 12.34
CA VAL A 106 -9.37 6.37 13.40
C VAL A 106 -10.78 5.88 13.63
N LYS A 107 -10.90 4.56 13.78
CA LYS A 107 -12.06 3.91 14.37
C LYS A 107 -11.63 3.20 15.64
N GLU A 108 -11.98 3.80 16.78
CA GLU A 108 -11.62 3.27 18.10
C GLU A 108 -12.29 1.92 18.33
N GLY A 109 -11.51 0.98 18.84
CA GLY A 109 -12.01 -0.32 19.28
C GLY A 109 -11.89 -0.48 20.80
N GLU A 110 -12.28 -1.66 21.28
CA GLU A 110 -12.32 -1.96 22.72
C GLU A 110 -10.96 -2.32 23.34
N SER A 111 -9.97 -2.67 22.51
CA SER A 111 -8.66 -3.16 22.95
C SER A 111 -7.51 -2.20 22.67
N ALA A 112 -6.38 -2.41 23.35
CA ALA A 112 -5.12 -1.71 23.09
C ALA A 112 -4.39 -2.20 21.83
N GLU A 113 -5.02 -3.04 21.01
CA GLU A 113 -4.49 -3.55 19.75
C GLU A 113 -5.02 -2.73 18.57
N MET A 114 -4.21 -2.61 17.51
CA MET A 114 -4.60 -1.88 16.30
C MET A 114 -4.19 -2.55 15.00
N VAL A 115 -4.97 -2.29 13.95
CA VAL A 115 -4.72 -2.66 12.56
C VAL A 115 -4.73 -1.39 11.72
N LEU A 116 -3.81 -1.27 10.77
CA LEU A 116 -3.69 -0.07 9.94
C LEU A 116 -3.72 -0.41 8.45
N VAL A 117 -4.23 0.51 7.65
CA VAL A 117 -4.00 0.58 6.20
C VAL A 117 -3.47 1.96 5.87
N LEU A 118 -2.46 2.04 5.01
CA LEU A 118 -1.90 3.32 4.60
C LEU A 118 -1.51 3.35 3.12
N ALA A 119 -1.51 4.54 2.56
CA ALA A 119 -1.02 4.89 1.23
C ALA A 119 -0.40 6.29 1.32
N HIS A 120 0.61 6.60 0.51
CA HIS A 120 1.12 7.97 0.48
C HIS A 120 0.30 8.85 -0.45
N HIS A 121 0.25 10.15 -0.13
CA HIS A 121 -0.54 11.13 -0.88
C HIS A 121 0.27 12.16 -1.66
N ASP A 122 1.58 12.20 -1.47
CA ASP A 122 2.48 13.02 -2.28
C ASP A 122 2.65 12.43 -3.68
N THR A 123 3.29 13.20 -4.56
CA THR A 123 3.74 12.73 -5.88
C THR A 123 5.16 13.19 -6.15
N VAL A 124 5.76 12.63 -7.20
CA VAL A 124 6.94 13.20 -7.84
C VAL A 124 6.62 14.51 -8.59
N PRO A 125 7.54 15.49 -8.65
CA PRO A 125 7.40 16.66 -9.51
C PRO A 125 7.21 16.30 -10.99
N GLY A 126 6.20 16.91 -11.62
CA GLY A 126 5.91 16.75 -13.04
C GLY A 126 5.14 15.47 -13.41
N THR A 127 4.68 14.69 -12.44
CA THR A 127 3.84 13.50 -12.67
C THR A 127 2.36 13.78 -12.37
N GLY A 128 1.47 12.97 -12.95
CA GLY A 128 0.05 12.97 -12.57
C GLY A 128 -0.22 12.19 -11.28
N GLY A 129 0.67 11.26 -10.93
CA GLY A 129 0.59 10.48 -9.70
C GLY A 129 -0.69 9.65 -9.61
N ALA A 130 -1.12 9.09 -10.75
CA ALA A 130 -2.37 8.36 -10.85
C ALA A 130 -2.20 6.96 -10.27
N ASP A 131 -1.27 6.16 -10.80
CA ASP A 131 -0.90 4.90 -10.20
C ASP A 131 -0.11 5.12 -8.92
N ASP A 132 0.81 6.10 -8.94
CA ASP A 132 1.81 6.38 -7.90
C ASP A 132 1.56 7.72 -7.18
N ASN A 133 0.79 7.75 -6.09
CA ASN A 133 0.04 6.64 -5.49
C ASN A 133 -1.45 6.96 -5.37
N GLY A 134 -2.00 7.61 -6.40
CA GLY A 134 -3.42 7.93 -6.48
C GLY A 134 -4.32 6.69 -6.37
N THR A 135 -3.93 5.55 -6.96
CA THR A 135 -4.67 4.30 -6.84
C THR A 135 -4.70 3.78 -5.40
N GLY A 136 -3.61 3.91 -4.65
CA GLY A 136 -3.55 3.61 -3.22
C GLY A 136 -4.46 4.52 -2.40
N LEU A 137 -4.49 5.83 -2.70
CA LEU A 137 -5.41 6.77 -2.04
C LEU A 137 -6.88 6.45 -2.32
N ILE A 138 -7.23 6.15 -3.57
CA ILE A 138 -8.60 5.78 -3.92
C ILE A 138 -9.00 4.48 -3.20
N GLY A 139 -8.11 3.48 -3.13
CA GLY A 139 -8.35 2.29 -2.32
C GLY A 139 -8.56 2.61 -0.84
N LEU A 140 -7.76 3.52 -0.27
CA LEU A 140 -7.87 3.93 1.14
C LEU A 140 -9.19 4.67 1.44
N LEU A 141 -9.63 5.54 0.54
CA LEU A 141 -10.90 6.27 0.65
C LEU A 141 -12.10 5.34 0.50
N GLU A 142 -12.01 4.37 -0.40
CA GLU A 142 -13.06 3.37 -0.58
C GLU A 142 -13.13 2.39 0.60
N LEU A 143 -12.01 2.03 1.21
CA LEU A 143 -11.99 1.32 2.50
C LEU A 143 -12.72 2.11 3.59
N ALA A 144 -12.50 3.43 3.66
CA ALA A 144 -13.18 4.27 4.63
C ALA A 144 -14.70 4.20 4.45
N ARG A 145 -15.19 4.24 3.21
CA ARG A 145 -16.61 4.11 2.88
C ARG A 145 -17.18 2.74 3.25
N LEU A 146 -16.49 1.65 2.86
CA LEU A 146 -16.95 0.27 3.10
C LEU A 146 -17.01 -0.10 4.59
N LEU A 147 -16.04 0.39 5.37
CA LEU A 147 -15.90 0.07 6.80
C LEU A 147 -16.50 1.16 7.70
N GLY A 148 -17.04 2.23 7.12
CA GLY A 148 -17.50 3.43 7.81
C GLY A 148 -18.58 3.22 8.86
N ALA A 149 -19.46 2.23 8.67
CA ALA A 149 -20.50 1.85 9.62
C ALA A 149 -20.11 0.66 10.53
N ALA A 150 -18.98 0.00 10.29
CA ALA A 150 -18.58 -1.19 11.03
C ALA A 150 -17.94 -0.82 12.38
N GLU A 151 -18.16 -1.63 13.40
CA GLU A 151 -17.46 -1.55 14.68
C GLU A 151 -16.48 -2.71 14.83
N PHE A 152 -15.42 -2.51 15.62
CA PHE A 152 -14.31 -3.43 15.71
C PHE A 152 -13.83 -3.58 17.15
N ARG A 153 -13.38 -4.77 17.53
CA ARG A 153 -12.74 -4.99 18.83
C ARG A 153 -11.34 -4.39 18.90
N ARG A 154 -10.61 -4.35 17.78
CA ARG A 154 -9.31 -3.66 17.67
C ARG A 154 -9.50 -2.33 17.00
N THR A 155 -8.66 -1.36 17.36
CA THR A 155 -8.67 -0.05 16.71
C THR A 155 -8.26 -0.20 15.25
N VAL A 156 -8.96 0.47 14.34
CA VAL A 156 -8.57 0.52 12.92
C VAL A 156 -8.10 1.93 12.57
N LEU A 157 -6.98 2.04 11.86
CA LEU A 157 -6.51 3.31 11.33
C LEU A 157 -6.41 3.23 9.81
N LEU A 158 -6.87 4.29 9.15
CA LEU A 158 -6.57 4.57 7.75
C LEU A 158 -5.69 5.82 7.70
N VAL A 159 -4.54 5.75 7.03
CA VAL A 159 -3.58 6.86 7.05
C VAL A 159 -3.12 7.20 5.63
N ALA A 160 -3.36 8.44 5.21
CA ALA A 160 -2.68 9.01 4.05
C ALA A 160 -1.39 9.67 4.56
N VAL A 161 -0.22 9.12 4.18
CA VAL A 161 1.07 9.63 4.65
C VAL A 161 1.72 10.57 3.64
N ASP A 162 2.50 11.52 4.12
CA ASP A 162 3.19 12.53 3.29
C ASP A 162 4.67 12.21 3.07
N HIS A 163 5.23 12.74 1.99
CA HIS A 163 6.65 12.67 1.65
C HIS A 163 7.22 11.24 1.64
N GLU A 164 6.53 10.31 0.97
CA GLU A 164 7.07 8.98 0.66
C GLU A 164 8.28 9.13 -0.26
N GLU A 165 8.14 9.97 -1.29
CA GLU A 165 9.07 10.09 -2.42
C GLU A 165 10.42 10.70 -2.02
N LEU A 166 10.45 11.33 -0.86
CA LEU A 166 11.64 11.93 -0.23
C LEU A 166 12.20 11.02 0.89
N GLY A 167 11.69 9.81 1.04
CA GLY A 167 12.14 8.81 1.99
C GLY A 167 11.15 8.54 3.13
N PHE A 168 9.87 8.34 2.83
CA PHE A 168 8.90 7.77 3.79
C PHE A 168 8.75 8.62 5.06
N HIS A 169 8.87 9.95 4.97
CA HIS A 169 8.96 10.81 6.16
C HIS A 169 7.68 10.79 6.99
N GLY A 170 6.52 10.78 6.33
CA GLY A 170 5.22 10.61 6.96
C GLY A 170 5.08 9.27 7.68
N ALA A 171 5.48 8.16 7.04
CA ALA A 171 5.46 6.84 7.67
C ALA A 171 6.46 6.74 8.84
N ARG A 172 7.65 7.33 8.75
CA ARG A 172 8.61 7.40 9.87
C ARG A 172 8.03 8.18 11.05
N HIS A 173 7.35 9.29 10.79
CA HIS A 173 6.64 10.05 11.81
C HIS A 173 5.55 9.22 12.48
N LEU A 174 4.69 8.58 11.68
CA LEU A 174 3.63 7.69 12.17
C LEU A 174 4.20 6.57 13.06
N VAL A 175 5.22 5.86 12.60
CA VAL A 175 5.85 4.76 13.35
C VAL A 175 6.39 5.23 14.71
N ARG A 176 7.01 6.41 14.78
CA ARG A 176 7.46 6.99 16.07
C ARG A 176 6.29 7.23 17.01
N GLN A 177 5.16 7.74 16.51
CA GLN A 177 3.95 7.91 17.33
C GLN A 177 3.39 6.56 17.79
N LEU A 178 3.35 5.55 16.92
CA LEU A 178 2.87 4.21 17.25
C LEU A 178 3.70 3.57 18.37
N GLN A 179 5.03 3.67 18.30
CA GLN A 179 5.93 3.17 19.34
C GLN A 179 5.77 3.92 20.68
N ALA A 180 5.47 5.22 20.64
CA ALA A 180 5.25 6.03 21.83
C ALA A 180 3.85 5.84 22.44
N GLY A 181 2.85 5.48 21.62
CA GLY A 181 1.42 5.44 22.01
C GLY A 181 1.01 4.27 22.91
N GLY A 182 1.92 3.32 23.21
CA GLY A 182 1.67 2.21 24.14
C GLY A 182 0.64 1.17 23.67
N ARG A 183 0.17 1.27 22.42
CA ARG A 183 -0.75 0.30 21.80
C ARG A 183 0.03 -0.70 20.93
N THR A 184 -0.49 -1.91 20.80
CA THR A 184 0.14 -2.99 20.02
C THR A 184 -0.33 -2.95 18.57
N VAL A 185 0.60 -2.77 17.63
CA VAL A 185 0.32 -2.91 16.19
C VAL A 185 0.28 -4.39 15.83
N VAL A 186 -0.92 -4.87 15.50
CA VAL A 186 -1.15 -6.25 15.02
C VAL A 186 -0.76 -6.40 13.56
N GLY A 187 -0.96 -5.35 12.76
CA GLY A 187 -0.55 -5.33 11.37
C GLY A 187 -0.84 -4.04 10.63
N ALA A 188 0.00 -3.73 9.64
CA ALA A 188 -0.20 -2.66 8.68
C ALA A 188 -0.22 -3.21 7.24
N TYR A 189 -1.25 -2.85 6.47
CA TYR A 189 -1.26 -2.99 5.02
C TYR A 189 -0.82 -1.68 4.39
N VAL A 190 0.17 -1.73 3.50
CA VAL A 190 0.71 -0.57 2.80
C VAL A 190 0.38 -0.71 1.32
N PHE A 191 -0.41 0.23 0.80
CA PHE A 191 -0.73 0.30 -0.61
C PHE A 191 0.33 1.12 -1.34
N GLU A 192 0.85 0.53 -2.42
CA GLU A 192 1.92 1.10 -3.22
C GLU A 192 1.69 0.72 -4.68
N MET A 193 1.06 1.61 -5.45
CA MET A 193 0.71 1.40 -6.87
C MET A 193 -0.14 0.14 -7.08
N LEU A 194 -1.45 0.30 -7.24
CA LEU A 194 -2.38 -0.82 -7.28
C LEU A 194 -2.92 -1.11 -8.68
N GLY A 195 -2.77 -0.17 -9.62
CA GLY A 195 -3.65 -0.06 -10.77
C GLY A 195 -3.03 -0.44 -12.10
N PHE A 196 -1.71 -0.31 -12.30
CA PHE A 196 -1.13 -0.60 -13.61
C PHE A 196 -1.10 -2.11 -13.91
N ALA A 197 -1.70 -2.48 -15.03
CA ALA A 197 -1.77 -3.87 -15.46
C ALA A 197 -1.72 -4.03 -16.97
N SER A 198 -1.26 -5.19 -17.41
CA SER A 198 -1.25 -5.56 -18.82
C SER A 198 -1.42 -7.06 -19.02
N THR A 199 -2.30 -7.41 -19.97
CA THR A 199 -2.55 -8.80 -20.37
C THR A 199 -1.65 -9.25 -21.53
N LEU A 200 -0.77 -8.36 -22.02
CA LEU A 200 0.18 -8.70 -23.07
C LEU A 200 1.25 -9.67 -22.53
N PRO A 201 1.57 -10.76 -23.24
CA PRO A 201 2.70 -11.61 -22.88
C PRO A 201 4.00 -10.82 -22.72
N GLY A 202 4.76 -11.11 -21.67
CA GLY A 202 6.04 -10.45 -21.40
C GLY A 202 5.97 -9.06 -20.76
N SER A 203 4.77 -8.54 -20.49
CA SER A 203 4.58 -7.22 -19.85
C SER A 203 5.10 -7.14 -18.41
N GLN A 204 5.24 -8.26 -17.71
CA GLN A 204 5.94 -8.33 -16.43
C GLN A 204 7.43 -8.63 -16.63
N HIS A 205 8.26 -7.63 -16.35
CA HIS A 205 9.71 -7.79 -16.23
C HIS A 205 10.04 -8.43 -14.86
N LEU A 206 11.00 -9.34 -14.85
CA LEU A 206 11.48 -9.99 -13.63
C LEU A 206 12.89 -9.49 -13.33
N PRO A 207 13.17 -8.97 -12.12
CA PRO A 207 14.52 -8.56 -11.76
C PRO A 207 15.51 -9.73 -11.89
N SER A 208 16.71 -9.42 -12.38
CA SER A 208 17.78 -10.40 -12.53
C SER A 208 18.09 -11.05 -11.19
N GLY A 209 18.17 -12.39 -11.17
CA GLY A 209 18.47 -13.18 -9.98
C GLY A 209 17.26 -13.48 -9.08
N LEU A 210 16.06 -12.95 -9.36
CA LEU A 210 14.85 -13.25 -8.57
C LEU A 210 14.56 -14.76 -8.49
N ASN A 211 14.85 -15.50 -9.57
CA ASN A 211 14.62 -16.95 -9.64
C ASN A 211 15.51 -17.77 -8.69
N LEU A 212 16.62 -17.23 -8.17
CA LEU A 212 17.48 -17.92 -7.21
C LEU A 212 16.76 -18.09 -5.87
N LEU A 213 16.03 -17.07 -5.43
CA LEU A 213 15.30 -17.09 -4.15
C LEU A 213 13.85 -17.54 -4.32
N TYR A 214 13.20 -17.19 -5.42
CA TYR A 214 11.76 -17.40 -5.65
C TYR A 214 11.45 -18.24 -6.89
N PRO A 215 12.05 -19.45 -7.07
CA PRO A 215 11.86 -20.24 -8.28
C PRO A 215 10.40 -20.70 -8.47
N GLY A 216 9.62 -20.84 -7.40
CA GLY A 216 8.19 -21.19 -7.48
C GLY A 216 7.34 -20.07 -8.08
N GLN A 217 7.50 -18.87 -7.52
CA GLN A 217 6.82 -17.66 -7.97
C GLN A 217 7.20 -17.33 -9.42
N VAL A 218 8.49 -17.35 -9.75
CA VAL A 218 8.96 -17.11 -11.14
C VAL A 218 8.38 -18.12 -12.12
N ARG A 219 8.31 -19.42 -11.76
CA ARG A 219 7.65 -20.42 -12.61
C ARG A 219 6.17 -20.13 -12.81
N ARG A 220 5.46 -19.68 -11.77
CA ARG A 220 4.03 -19.32 -11.89
C ARG A 220 3.84 -18.13 -12.82
N ILE A 221 4.64 -17.07 -12.67
CA ILE A 221 4.59 -15.88 -13.53
C ILE A 221 4.90 -16.27 -14.99
N ARG A 222 5.94 -17.08 -15.23
CA ARG A 222 6.29 -17.57 -16.58
C ARG A 222 5.20 -18.46 -17.20
N ARG A 223 4.51 -19.28 -16.41
CA ARG A 223 3.37 -20.09 -16.88
C ARG A 223 2.20 -19.22 -17.32
N ASN A 224 2.01 -18.05 -16.72
CA ASN A 224 1.06 -17.05 -17.20
C ASN A 224 1.66 -16.13 -18.29
N MET A 225 2.62 -16.63 -19.07
CA MET A 225 3.30 -15.88 -20.14
C MET A 225 3.92 -14.54 -19.68
N GLN A 226 4.27 -14.40 -18.40
CA GLN A 226 4.77 -13.16 -17.81
C GLN A 226 3.85 -11.95 -18.06
N ARG A 227 2.53 -12.14 -17.95
CA ARG A 227 1.59 -11.02 -17.93
C ARG A 227 1.69 -10.25 -16.61
N ALA A 228 1.51 -8.95 -16.70
CA ALA A 228 1.43 -8.01 -15.59
C ALA A 228 -0.01 -7.90 -15.06
N ASP A 229 -0.63 -9.04 -14.73
CA ASP A 229 -2.05 -9.17 -14.35
C ASP A 229 -2.24 -9.73 -12.93
N PHE A 230 -1.22 -9.59 -12.08
CA PHE A 230 -1.24 -10.02 -10.67
C PHE A 230 -0.78 -8.91 -9.73
N SER A 231 -1.22 -8.97 -8.48
CA SER A 231 -0.72 -8.12 -7.39
C SER A 231 0.39 -8.86 -6.62
N ALA A 232 1.48 -8.18 -6.30
CA ALA A 232 2.52 -8.70 -5.44
C ALA A 232 2.26 -8.28 -3.98
N VAL A 233 2.57 -9.19 -3.05
CA VAL A 233 2.51 -8.93 -1.61
C VAL A 233 3.89 -9.17 -1.02
N LEU A 234 4.56 -8.11 -0.60
CA LEU A 234 5.87 -8.16 0.05
C LEU A 234 5.68 -8.23 1.57
N TYR A 235 6.31 -9.20 2.23
CA TYR A 235 6.10 -9.43 3.65
C TYR A 235 7.33 -9.95 4.38
N ARG A 236 7.39 -9.77 5.69
CA ARG A 236 8.31 -10.47 6.61
C ARG A 236 7.57 -11.53 7.41
N GLN A 237 8.28 -12.36 8.18
CA GLN A 237 7.67 -13.40 9.02
C GLN A 237 6.57 -12.85 9.93
N SER A 238 6.75 -11.65 10.49
CA SER A 238 5.76 -10.96 11.32
C SER A 238 4.46 -10.67 10.56
N GLY A 239 4.54 -10.40 9.24
CA GLY A 239 3.40 -10.16 8.36
C GLY A 239 2.90 -11.40 7.60
N ARG A 240 3.39 -12.61 7.90
CA ARG A 240 3.06 -13.82 7.11
C ARG A 240 1.58 -14.16 7.12
N THR A 241 0.93 -14.08 8.28
CA THR A 241 -0.49 -14.45 8.43
C THR A 241 -1.40 -13.43 7.74
N MET A 242 -1.12 -12.14 7.88
CA MET A 242 -1.87 -11.08 7.20
C MET A 242 -1.70 -11.14 5.68
N ALA A 243 -0.48 -11.39 5.18
CA ALA A 243 -0.24 -11.60 3.76
C ALA A 243 -1.06 -12.78 3.22
N ALA A 244 -1.08 -13.91 3.95
CA ALA A 244 -1.81 -15.09 3.55
C ALA A 244 -3.34 -14.87 3.57
N LEU A 245 -3.85 -14.13 4.57
CA LEU A 245 -5.27 -13.80 4.68
C LEU A 245 -5.73 -12.90 3.53
N PHE A 246 -5.02 -11.80 3.27
CA PHE A 246 -5.30 -10.92 2.13
C PHE A 246 -5.26 -11.70 0.81
N ALA A 247 -4.25 -12.54 0.62
CA ALA A 247 -4.10 -13.34 -0.59
C ALA A 247 -5.24 -14.35 -0.75
N ALA A 248 -5.69 -15.00 0.32
CA ALA A 248 -6.85 -15.91 0.26
C ALA A 248 -8.11 -15.17 -0.23
N ALA A 249 -8.36 -13.98 0.31
CA ALA A 249 -9.47 -13.12 -0.14
C ALA A 249 -9.32 -12.70 -1.60
N LEU A 250 -8.15 -12.18 -1.99
CA LEU A 250 -7.92 -11.74 -3.37
C LEU A 250 -8.05 -12.90 -4.37
N THR A 251 -7.57 -14.10 -4.04
CA THR A 251 -7.72 -15.28 -4.92
C THR A 251 -9.17 -15.71 -5.13
N THR A 252 -10.09 -15.32 -4.26
CA THR A 252 -11.54 -15.57 -4.47
C THR A 252 -12.10 -14.70 -5.59
N LEU A 253 -11.50 -13.54 -5.83
CA LEU A 253 -11.88 -12.59 -6.87
C LEU A 253 -11.10 -12.83 -8.17
N THR A 254 -9.78 -13.00 -8.07
CA THR A 254 -8.87 -13.01 -9.23
C THR A 254 -8.38 -14.41 -9.63
N GLY A 255 -8.72 -15.44 -8.85
CA GLY A 255 -8.13 -16.77 -8.97
C GLY A 255 -6.66 -16.85 -8.47
N PRO A 256 -6.08 -18.06 -8.43
CA PRO A 256 -4.77 -18.32 -7.80
C PRO A 256 -3.56 -17.72 -8.53
N ALA A 257 -3.74 -17.22 -9.76
CA ALA A 257 -2.68 -16.55 -10.50
C ALA A 257 -2.63 -15.03 -10.22
N GLY A 258 -3.71 -14.44 -9.69
CA GLY A 258 -3.83 -12.99 -9.52
C GLY A 258 -3.06 -12.40 -8.33
N VAL A 259 -2.39 -13.22 -7.52
CA VAL A 259 -1.58 -12.75 -6.39
C VAL A 259 -0.28 -13.52 -6.25
N VAL A 260 0.83 -12.82 -5.99
CA VAL A 260 2.16 -13.42 -5.75
C VAL A 260 2.75 -12.96 -4.42
N LEU A 261 3.08 -13.91 -3.53
CA LEU A 261 3.66 -13.61 -2.22
C LEU A 261 5.18 -13.73 -2.26
N LEU A 262 5.86 -12.67 -1.85
CA LEU A 262 7.31 -12.59 -1.81
C LEU A 262 7.78 -12.21 -0.40
N ARG A 263 8.37 -13.18 0.32
CA ARG A 263 8.98 -12.90 1.63
C ARG A 263 10.25 -12.10 1.42
N ALA A 264 10.46 -11.01 2.15
CA ALA A 264 11.64 -10.17 2.05
C ALA A 264 12.94 -11.02 2.17
N PRO A 265 13.92 -10.87 1.26
CA PRO A 265 15.17 -11.64 1.28
C PRO A 265 15.94 -11.52 2.59
N THR A 266 15.94 -10.32 3.18
CA THR A 266 16.61 -10.00 4.46
C THR A 266 16.00 -10.73 5.66
N ASP A 267 14.78 -11.23 5.53
CA ASP A 267 14.05 -11.97 6.56
C ASP A 267 14.19 -13.50 6.42
N LEU A 268 14.98 -13.98 5.47
CA LEU A 268 15.16 -15.42 5.26
C LEU A 268 16.08 -16.02 6.34
N PRO A 269 15.70 -17.16 6.99
CA PRO A 269 16.36 -17.68 8.20
C PRO A 269 17.86 -18.03 8.09
N VAL A 270 18.39 -18.15 6.87
CA VAL A 270 19.78 -18.62 6.61
C VAL A 270 20.58 -17.60 5.81
N LEU A 271 19.94 -16.98 4.82
CA LEU A 271 20.64 -16.11 3.87
C LEU A 271 20.40 -14.61 4.13
N GLY A 272 19.38 -14.25 4.92
CA GLY A 272 18.96 -12.85 5.11
C GLY A 272 20.08 -11.89 5.52
N PRO A 273 20.92 -12.22 6.51
CA PRO A 273 22.01 -11.33 6.95
C PRO A 273 23.12 -11.09 5.91
N VAL A 274 23.26 -11.97 4.92
CA VAL A 274 24.31 -11.91 3.89
C VAL A 274 23.77 -11.32 2.58
N LEU A 275 22.51 -11.58 2.24
CA LEU A 275 21.89 -11.19 0.97
C LEU A 275 21.67 -9.69 0.82
N GLY A 276 21.29 -8.99 1.90
CA GLY A 276 20.97 -7.56 1.85
C GLY A 276 22.14 -6.66 1.41
N ARG A 277 23.39 -7.17 1.45
CA ARG A 277 24.60 -6.44 1.05
C ARG A 277 25.21 -6.91 -0.28
N LEU A 278 24.94 -8.15 -0.70
CA LEU A 278 25.64 -8.78 -1.83
C LEU A 278 24.76 -9.01 -3.05
N VAL A 279 23.43 -8.88 -2.92
CA VAL A 279 22.49 -9.20 -4.00
C VAL A 279 21.66 -7.97 -4.35
N PRO A 280 21.98 -7.27 -5.47
CA PRO A 280 21.39 -5.97 -5.81
C PRO A 280 19.86 -5.94 -5.83
N PHE A 281 19.20 -6.99 -6.36
CA PHE A 281 17.74 -6.99 -6.48
C PHE A 281 17.01 -6.95 -5.14
N THR A 282 17.68 -7.31 -4.03
CA THR A 282 17.06 -7.31 -2.70
C THR A 282 16.66 -5.91 -2.22
N GLN A 283 17.30 -4.87 -2.78
CA GLN A 283 16.94 -3.46 -2.54
C GLN A 283 15.52 -3.13 -3.02
N HIS A 284 14.99 -3.87 -4.00
CA HIS A 284 13.63 -3.64 -4.52
C HIS A 284 12.52 -4.00 -3.53
N PHE A 285 12.83 -4.66 -2.41
CA PHE A 285 11.87 -4.97 -1.34
C PHE A 285 11.73 -3.85 -0.31
N ALA A 286 12.50 -2.76 -0.43
CA ALA A 286 12.62 -1.71 0.57
C ALA A 286 12.40 -0.32 -0.07
N ARG A 287 11.26 -0.14 -0.75
CA ARG A 287 10.97 1.04 -1.59
C ARG A 287 9.57 1.63 -1.38
N SER A 288 9.01 1.46 -0.19
CA SER A 288 7.73 2.07 0.18
C SER A 288 7.60 2.17 1.71
N ASP A 289 6.50 2.76 2.16
CA ASP A 289 6.21 3.11 3.56
C ASP A 289 6.13 1.92 4.52
N HIS A 290 6.16 0.67 4.04
CA HIS A 290 6.27 -0.51 4.91
C HIS A 290 7.66 -0.64 5.53
N LEU A 291 8.70 0.00 4.95
CA LEU A 291 10.07 -0.13 5.44
C LEU A 291 10.25 0.46 6.85
N PRO A 292 9.79 1.70 7.17
CA PRO A 292 9.80 2.21 8.54
C PRO A 292 9.15 1.27 9.57
N PHE A 293 8.08 0.56 9.20
CA PHE A 293 7.45 -0.43 10.08
C PHE A 293 8.38 -1.63 10.31
N TRP A 294 8.97 -2.17 9.25
CA TRP A 294 9.91 -3.29 9.36
C TRP A 294 11.16 -2.95 10.17
N ASP A 295 11.69 -1.73 10.03
CA ASP A 295 12.85 -1.24 10.79
C ASP A 295 12.53 -1.11 12.28
N ALA A 296 11.29 -0.72 12.60
CA ALA A 296 10.77 -0.67 13.97
C ALA A 296 10.33 -2.03 14.53
N GLY A 297 10.43 -3.10 13.74
CA GLY A 297 9.98 -4.45 14.13
C GLY A 297 8.46 -4.63 14.15
N LEU A 298 7.71 -3.68 13.58
CA LEU A 298 6.25 -3.73 13.49
C LEU A 298 5.80 -4.65 12.34
N PRO A 299 4.73 -5.45 12.52
CA PRO A 299 4.18 -6.27 11.44
C PRO A 299 3.59 -5.41 10.32
N ALA A 300 4.11 -5.55 9.10
CA ALA A 300 3.60 -4.85 7.93
C ALA A 300 3.75 -5.67 6.65
N VAL A 301 2.89 -5.42 5.67
CA VAL A 301 2.96 -5.95 4.31
C VAL A 301 2.73 -4.85 3.29
N GLN A 302 3.49 -4.87 2.20
CA GLN A 302 3.25 -4.01 1.03
C GLN A 302 2.40 -4.77 0.01
N ILE A 303 1.38 -4.13 -0.53
CA ILE A 303 0.58 -4.60 -1.65
C ILE A 303 0.87 -3.67 -2.82
N THR A 304 1.32 -4.24 -3.94
CA THR A 304 1.79 -3.47 -5.08
C THR A 304 1.56 -4.20 -6.39
N ASP A 305 1.43 -3.47 -7.48
CA ASP A 305 1.49 -3.97 -8.83
C ASP A 305 2.93 -4.17 -9.32
N THR A 306 3.97 -3.98 -8.53
CA THR A 306 5.40 -4.11 -8.91
C THR A 306 6.00 -2.94 -9.69
N ALA A 307 5.30 -1.80 -9.79
CA ALA A 307 5.88 -0.52 -10.19
C ALA A 307 6.70 -0.59 -11.49
N ASN A 308 7.96 -0.15 -11.44
CA ASN A 308 8.91 -0.11 -12.57
C ASN A 308 9.21 -1.47 -13.22
N PHE A 309 8.72 -2.60 -12.67
CA PHE A 309 8.82 -3.90 -13.33
C PHE A 309 7.73 -4.17 -14.36
N ARG A 310 6.74 -3.27 -14.48
CA ARG A 310 5.69 -3.34 -15.51
C ARG A 310 5.23 -1.98 -16.01
N ASN A 311 5.22 -0.95 -15.17
CA ASN A 311 4.64 0.35 -15.47
C ASN A 311 5.69 1.25 -16.16
N PRO A 312 5.55 1.58 -17.46
CA PRO A 312 6.44 2.48 -18.17
C PRO A 312 6.25 3.95 -17.79
N HIS A 313 5.21 4.27 -17.01
CA HIS A 313 4.87 5.61 -16.56
C HIS A 313 5.36 5.92 -15.14
N TYR A 314 5.99 4.97 -14.44
CA TYR A 314 6.51 5.17 -13.09
C TYR A 314 7.48 6.37 -13.02
N HIS A 315 7.16 7.34 -12.15
CA HIS A 315 7.85 8.64 -12.04
C HIS A 315 7.94 9.43 -13.36
N GLN A 316 6.96 9.26 -14.27
CA GLN A 316 6.89 9.98 -15.55
C GLN A 316 5.60 10.81 -15.65
N PRO A 317 5.58 11.87 -16.50
CA PRO A 317 4.36 12.65 -16.77
C PRO A 317 3.19 11.84 -17.30
N GLY A 318 3.46 10.65 -17.85
CA GLY A 318 2.44 9.74 -18.36
C GLY A 318 1.69 8.96 -17.29
N ASP A 319 2.03 9.11 -16.00
CA ASP A 319 1.30 8.47 -14.91
C ASP A 319 -0.06 9.16 -14.70
N LEU A 320 -1.03 8.75 -15.51
CA LEU A 320 -2.33 9.40 -15.67
C LEU A 320 -3.48 8.41 -15.40
N PRO A 321 -4.67 8.90 -15.01
CA PRO A 321 -5.80 8.04 -14.63
C PRO A 321 -6.23 7.02 -15.71
N ASP A 322 -6.02 7.32 -16.99
CA ASP A 322 -6.39 6.41 -18.09
C ASP A 322 -5.37 5.27 -18.29
N THR A 323 -4.29 5.23 -17.51
CA THR A 323 -3.23 4.18 -17.59
C THR A 323 -3.42 3.04 -16.59
N VAL A 324 -4.42 3.14 -15.70
CA VAL A 324 -4.66 2.17 -14.62
C VAL A 324 -5.98 1.42 -14.78
N ASP A 325 -6.05 0.22 -14.21
CA ASP A 325 -7.23 -0.64 -14.17
C ASP A 325 -7.92 -0.55 -12.81
N MET A 326 -9.00 0.25 -12.74
CA MET A 326 -9.75 0.45 -11.49
C MET A 326 -10.51 -0.79 -11.03
N SER A 327 -10.74 -1.78 -11.89
CA SER A 327 -11.32 -3.05 -11.46
C SER A 327 -10.38 -3.83 -10.55
N ARG A 328 -9.07 -3.74 -10.82
CA ARG A 328 -8.03 -4.33 -9.97
C ARG A 328 -7.89 -3.58 -8.65
N VAL A 329 -7.95 -2.25 -8.69
CA VAL A 329 -7.96 -1.43 -7.46
C VAL A 329 -9.16 -1.82 -6.59
N ALA A 330 -10.34 -2.02 -7.19
CA ALA A 330 -11.53 -2.50 -6.50
C ALA A 330 -11.35 -3.91 -5.90
N ASP A 331 -10.75 -4.86 -6.63
CA ASP A 331 -10.45 -6.21 -6.13
C ASP A 331 -9.50 -6.18 -4.92
N VAL A 332 -8.41 -5.40 -5.01
CA VAL A 332 -7.45 -5.23 -3.92
C VAL A 332 -8.10 -4.56 -2.71
N THR A 333 -8.93 -3.55 -2.94
CA THR A 333 -9.66 -2.82 -1.89
C THR A 333 -10.63 -3.76 -1.16
N ALA A 334 -11.44 -4.54 -1.89
CA ALA A 334 -12.38 -5.50 -1.29
C ALA A 334 -11.66 -6.60 -0.50
N ALA A 335 -10.57 -7.15 -1.04
CA ALA A 335 -9.76 -8.14 -0.33
C ALA A 335 -9.12 -7.56 0.95
N THR A 336 -8.69 -6.29 0.90
CA THR A 336 -8.15 -5.58 2.07
C THR A 336 -9.24 -5.31 3.10
N ALA A 337 -10.43 -4.89 2.69
CA ALA A 337 -11.57 -4.67 3.58
C ALA A 337 -11.88 -5.94 4.39
N PHE A 338 -11.98 -7.09 3.71
CA PHE A 338 -12.20 -8.37 4.38
C PHE A 338 -11.06 -8.72 5.35
N ALA A 339 -9.81 -8.50 4.94
CA ALA A 339 -8.65 -8.79 5.77
C ALA A 339 -8.59 -7.88 7.00
N VAL A 340 -8.99 -6.61 6.88
CA VAL A 340 -9.15 -5.66 8.00
C VAL A 340 -10.30 -6.10 8.90
N GLU A 341 -11.48 -6.44 8.38
CA GLU A 341 -12.60 -6.94 9.20
C GLU A 341 -12.20 -8.15 10.05
N THR A 342 -11.47 -9.08 9.44
CA THR A 342 -11.00 -10.29 10.12
C THR A 342 -9.92 -9.98 11.16
N LEU A 343 -8.90 -9.19 10.79
CA LEU A 343 -7.82 -8.86 11.72
C LEU A 343 -8.29 -7.93 12.83
N ALA A 344 -9.16 -6.97 12.55
CA ALA A 344 -9.69 -6.04 13.54
C ALA A 344 -10.81 -6.64 14.40
N GLN A 345 -11.27 -7.85 14.05
CA GLN A 345 -12.38 -8.56 14.70
C GLN A 345 -13.65 -7.71 14.68
N ARG A 346 -14.19 -7.52 13.47
CA ARG A 346 -15.47 -6.82 13.23
C ARG A 346 -16.56 -7.37 14.13
N LEU A 347 -17.27 -6.47 14.80
CA LEU A 347 -18.41 -6.80 15.64
C LEU A 347 -19.67 -7.00 14.79
N PRO A 348 -20.63 -7.84 15.22
CA PRO A 348 -21.94 -7.91 14.61
C PRO A 348 -22.62 -6.52 14.61
N PRO A 349 -23.45 -6.20 13.60
CA PRO A 349 -24.30 -5.02 13.68
C PRO A 349 -25.28 -5.17 14.85
N ASP A 350 -25.47 -4.08 15.60
CA ASP A 350 -26.45 -3.97 16.71
C ASP A 350 -27.92 -4.15 16.26
#